data_AF-A0A094EBF1-F1
#
_entry.id   AF-A0A094EBF1-F1
#
_cell.length_a   1.000
_cell.length_b   1.000
_cell.length_c   1.000
_cell.angle_alpha   90.00
_cell.angle_beta   90.00
_cell.angle_gamma   90.00
#
_symmetry.space_group_name_H-M   'P 1'
#
loop_
_entity.id
_entity.type
_entity.pdbx_description
1 polymer ?
#
loop_
_entity_poly.entity_id
_entity_poly.type
_entity_poly.pdbx_seq_one_letter_code
_entity_poly.pdbx_strand_id
1 'polypeptide(L)'
;MASGHPLTDSDRWDWLSRLRTSSLSTLSPPTAPSPSGVIVTCSALKRKYRDVMRVAPYNDPRVLVHFIFLSASEETLLKRVEGRKGHYFGKDMVKSQLESLEVPVGERDVVVIDVSVGREEVQRRALEVVREAMGVERAKLA
;
A
#
# COMPACT_ATOMS: atom_id res chain seq x y z
N MET A 1 -7.40 -14.51 -8.10
CA MET A 1 -7.11 -14.09 -9.48
C MET A 1 -6.28 -15.09 -10.28
N ALA A 2 -5.65 -16.10 -9.64
CA ALA A 2 -5.09 -17.38 -10.14
C ALA A 2 -5.69 -18.05 -11.40
N SER A 3 -6.97 -17.79 -11.65
CA SER A 3 -7.78 -18.41 -12.69
C SER A 3 -8.43 -17.40 -13.65
N GLY A 4 -7.93 -16.16 -13.73
CA GLY A 4 -8.50 -15.12 -14.60
C GLY A 4 -9.77 -14.45 -14.06
N HIS A 5 -10.29 -14.87 -12.90
CA HIS A 5 -11.47 -14.28 -12.27
C HIS A 5 -11.05 -13.16 -11.30
N PRO A 6 -11.55 -11.93 -11.47
CA PRO A 6 -11.35 -10.85 -10.51
C PRO A 6 -11.92 -11.25 -9.15
N LEU A 7 -11.20 -10.92 -8.07
CA LEU A 7 -11.76 -11.08 -6.74
C LEU A 7 -12.95 -10.12 -6.56
N THR A 8 -13.92 -10.54 -5.76
CA THR A 8 -15.05 -9.72 -5.30
C THR A 8 -14.67 -8.97 -4.01
N ASP A 9 -15.52 -8.04 -3.58
CA ASP A 9 -15.30 -7.32 -2.32
C ASP A 9 -15.36 -8.29 -1.12
N SER A 10 -16.26 -9.28 -1.16
CA SER A 10 -16.36 -10.34 -0.14
C SER A 10 -15.07 -11.15 0.00
N ASP A 11 -14.42 -11.49 -1.11
CA ASP A 11 -13.15 -12.23 -1.09
C ASP A 11 -12.01 -11.44 -0.44
N ARG A 12 -12.12 -10.10 -0.45
CA ARG A 12 -11.07 -9.19 0.05
C ARG A 12 -11.20 -8.89 1.54
N TRP A 13 -12.40 -8.99 2.13
CA TRP A 13 -12.60 -8.59 3.53
C TRP A 13 -11.77 -9.40 4.51
N ASP A 14 -11.79 -10.73 4.37
CA ASP A 14 -11.01 -11.61 5.21
C ASP A 14 -9.52 -11.41 5.00
N TRP A 15 -9.10 -11.21 3.76
CA TRP A 15 -7.70 -10.96 3.44
C TRP A 15 -7.18 -9.64 4.05
N LEU A 16 -7.92 -8.54 3.90
CA LEU A 16 -7.57 -7.24 4.48
C LEU A 16 -7.55 -7.29 6.01
N SER A 17 -8.53 -7.96 6.61
CA SER A 17 -8.60 -8.14 8.06
C SER A 17 -7.41 -8.95 8.59
N ARG A 18 -7.04 -10.03 7.89
CA ARG A 18 -5.85 -10.82 8.21
C ARG A 18 -4.57 -10.00 8.03
N LEU A 19 -4.45 -9.24 6.95
CA LEU A 19 -3.29 -8.37 6.71
C LEU A 19 -3.10 -7.37 7.85
N ARG A 20 -4.19 -6.72 8.29
CA ARG A 20 -4.18 -5.82 9.45
C ARG A 20 -3.73 -6.55 10.72
N THR A 21 -4.37 -7.67 11.05
CA THR A 21 -4.05 -8.43 12.29
C THR A 21 -2.61 -8.94 12.29
N SER A 22 -2.11 -9.45 11.16
CA SER A 22 -0.72 -9.87 11.01
C SER A 22 0.27 -8.71 11.12
N SER A 23 -0.09 -7.54 10.60
CA SER A 23 0.74 -6.32 10.74
C SER A 23 0.84 -5.89 12.20
N LEU A 24 -0.26 -5.89 12.95
CA LEU A 24 -0.28 -5.58 14.38
C LEU A 24 0.51 -6.59 15.22
N SER A 25 0.36 -7.88 14.93
CA SER A 25 1.12 -8.94 15.60
C SER A 25 2.63 -8.80 15.35
N THR A 26 3.02 -8.36 14.15
CA THR A 26 4.43 -8.09 13.80
C THR A 26 4.99 -6.90 14.58
N LEU A 27 4.17 -5.87 14.87
CA LEU A 27 4.56 -4.71 15.66
C LEU A 27 4.67 -5.02 17.17
N SER A 28 3.94 -6.01 17.66
CA SER A 28 3.93 -6.41 19.07
C SER A 28 4.21 -7.92 19.25
N PRO A 29 5.41 -8.40 18.87
CA PRO A 29 5.75 -9.80 19.02
C PRO A 29 5.92 -10.17 20.51
N PRO A 30 5.54 -11.40 20.91
CA PRO A 30 5.57 -11.79 22.33
C PRO A 30 6.98 -12.03 22.88
N THR A 31 7.96 -12.28 22.02
CA THR A 31 9.28 -12.81 22.41
C THR A 31 10.47 -12.00 21.88
N ALA A 32 10.23 -10.88 21.19
CA ALA A 32 11.27 -10.04 20.60
C ALA A 32 10.98 -8.55 20.85
N PRO A 33 11.98 -7.67 20.74
CA PRO A 33 11.73 -6.24 20.75
C PRO A 33 10.76 -5.85 19.63
N SER A 34 9.78 -5.01 19.94
CA SER A 34 8.86 -4.45 18.95
C SER A 34 9.64 -3.68 17.88
N PRO A 35 9.46 -3.99 16.58
CA PRO A 35 10.03 -3.17 15.52
C PRO A 35 9.37 -1.79 15.53
N SER A 36 10.07 -0.77 15.05
CA SER A 36 9.54 0.59 14.99
C SER A 36 8.41 0.75 13.97
N GLY A 37 8.28 -0.17 13.00
CA GLY A 37 7.25 -0.12 11.98
C GLY A 37 7.17 -1.40 11.14
N VAL A 38 6.14 -1.48 10.31
CA VAL A 38 5.92 -2.57 9.34
C VAL A 38 5.51 -1.98 8.00
N ILE A 39 6.09 -2.50 6.91
CA ILE A 39 5.73 -2.12 5.54
C ILE A 39 5.00 -3.29 4.90
N VAL A 40 3.83 -3.02 4.33
CA VAL A 40 3.02 -4.01 3.62
C VAL A 40 2.71 -3.54 2.21
N THR A 41 2.70 -4.46 1.25
CA THR A 41 2.24 -4.19 -0.11
C THR A 41 0.78 -4.63 -0.24
N CYS A 42 -0.10 -3.69 -0.54
CA CYS A 42 -1.53 -3.92 -0.71
C CYS A 42 -2.05 -3.00 -1.80
N SER A 43 -2.88 -3.50 -2.73
CA SER A 43 -3.44 -2.65 -3.77
C SER A 43 -4.41 -1.61 -3.21
N ALA A 44 -5.13 -1.95 -2.13
CA ALA A 44 -6.02 -1.06 -1.37
C ALA A 44 -6.81 -0.06 -2.25
N LEU A 45 -7.34 -0.57 -3.38
CA LEU A 45 -7.83 0.24 -4.50
C LEU A 45 -8.99 1.16 -4.11
N LYS A 46 -9.89 0.67 -3.26
CA LYS A 46 -11.08 1.39 -2.80
C LYS A 46 -10.83 2.03 -1.43
N ARG A 47 -11.44 3.17 -1.15
CA ARG A 47 -11.37 3.86 0.15
C ARG A 47 -11.76 2.94 1.29
N LYS A 48 -12.85 2.18 1.12
CA LYS A 48 -13.29 1.20 2.11
C LYS A 48 -12.26 0.13 2.45
N TYR A 49 -11.34 -0.21 1.55
CA TYR A 49 -10.25 -1.14 1.84
C TYR A 49 -9.17 -0.47 2.70
N ARG A 50 -8.87 0.80 2.42
CA ARG A 50 -7.97 1.62 3.25
C ARG A 50 -8.57 1.81 4.64
N ASP A 51 -9.88 2.02 4.74
CA ASP A 51 -10.59 2.16 6.01
C ASP A 51 -10.48 0.91 6.90
N VAL A 52 -10.48 -0.30 6.32
CA VAL A 52 -10.22 -1.53 7.09
C VAL A 52 -8.87 -1.48 7.79
N MET A 53 -7.83 -0.98 7.12
CA MET A 53 -6.50 -0.81 7.71
C MET A 53 -6.49 0.32 8.76
N ARG A 54 -7.23 1.41 8.52
CA ARG A 54 -7.41 2.52 9.47
C ARG A 54 -8.14 2.15 10.76
N VAL A 55 -8.66 0.94 10.88
CA VAL A 55 -9.16 0.41 12.16
C VAL A 55 -8.01 0.08 13.11
N ALA A 56 -6.79 -0.17 12.62
CA ALA A 56 -5.66 -0.55 13.47
C ALA A 56 -5.39 0.39 14.67
N PRO A 57 -5.37 1.73 14.50
CA PRO A 57 -5.21 2.68 15.61
C PRO A 57 -6.34 2.64 16.65
N TYR A 58 -7.55 2.18 16.30
CA TYR A 58 -8.64 2.01 17.28
C TYR A 58 -8.37 0.83 18.23
N ASN A 59 -7.64 -0.19 17.76
CA ASN A 59 -7.26 -1.36 18.56
C ASN A 59 -5.96 -1.11 19.35
N ASP A 60 -5.03 -0.34 18.78
CA ASP A 60 -3.80 0.10 19.45
C ASP A 60 -3.52 1.57 19.10
N PRO A 61 -3.82 2.53 20.00
CA PRO A 61 -3.65 3.96 19.76
C PRO A 61 -2.21 4.41 19.46
N ARG A 62 -1.21 3.56 19.69
CA ARG A 62 0.20 3.85 19.39
C ARG A 62 0.55 3.59 17.93
N VAL A 63 -0.31 2.88 17.21
CA VAL A 63 -0.10 2.54 15.80
C VAL A 63 -0.62 3.68 14.93
N LEU A 64 0.22 4.15 14.02
CA LEU A 64 -0.16 5.06 12.94
C LEU A 64 -0.20 4.28 11.63
N VAL A 65 -1.18 4.59 10.78
CA VAL A 65 -1.34 3.98 9.46
C VAL A 65 -1.15 5.07 8.42
N HIS A 66 -0.20 4.84 7.51
CA HIS A 66 0.08 5.72 6.38
C HIS A 66 0.05 4.89 5.08
N PHE A 67 -0.38 5.50 3.99
CA PHE A 67 -0.39 4.89 2.67
C PHE A 67 0.54 5.64 1.72
N ILE A 68 1.31 4.88 0.95
CA ILE A 68 2.07 5.41 -0.18
C ILE A 68 1.36 4.95 -1.45
N PHE A 69 0.66 5.88 -2.11
CA PHE A 69 -0.02 5.62 -3.36
C PHE A 69 0.92 5.84 -4.54
N LEU A 70 1.35 4.74 -5.16
CA LEU A 70 2.20 4.75 -6.35
C LEU A 70 1.34 4.99 -7.59
N SER A 71 1.33 6.24 -8.06
CA SER A 71 0.49 6.68 -9.19
C SER A 71 1.25 6.57 -10.52
N ALA A 72 0.58 6.07 -11.56
CA ALA A 72 1.07 6.07 -12.92
C ALA A 72 -0.11 6.13 -13.90
N SER A 73 0.13 6.66 -15.10
CA SER A 73 -0.85 6.60 -16.18
C SER A 73 -1.11 5.15 -16.61
N GLU A 74 -2.31 4.89 -17.14
CA GLU A 74 -2.66 3.59 -17.73
C GLU A 74 -1.62 3.16 -18.78
N GLU A 75 -1.23 4.08 -19.67
CA GLU A 75 -0.20 3.83 -20.68
C GLU A 75 1.12 3.34 -20.07
N THR A 76 1.58 3.98 -18.98
CA THR A 76 2.82 3.57 -18.28
C THR A 76 2.68 2.18 -17.67
N LEU A 77 1.53 1.88 -17.06
CA LEU A 77 1.26 0.57 -16.46
C LEU A 77 1.19 -0.54 -17.51
N LEU A 78 0.53 -0.28 -18.63
CA LEU A 78 0.45 -1.22 -19.76
C LEU A 78 1.82 -1.52 -20.33
N LYS A 79 2.62 -0.49 -20.66
CA LYS A 79 4.00 -0.67 -21.15
C LYS A 79 4.85 -1.51 -20.19
N ARG A 80 4.70 -1.28 -18.87
CA ARG A 80 5.43 -2.04 -17.83
C ARG A 80 5.00 -3.49 -17.72
N VAL A 81 3.73 -3.80 -17.94
CA VAL A 81 3.21 -5.18 -17.88
C VAL A 81 3.55 -5.93 -19.16
N GLU A 82 3.44 -5.29 -20.33
CA GLU A 82 3.79 -5.88 -21.63
C GLU A 82 5.28 -6.20 -21.75
N GLY A 83 6.15 -5.40 -21.13
CA GLY A 83 7.60 -5.66 -21.08
C GLY A 83 8.03 -6.84 -20.20
N ARG A 84 7.12 -7.44 -19.42
CA ARG A 84 7.44 -8.55 -18.50
C ARG A 84 7.23 -9.91 -19.21
N LYS A 85 8.30 -10.67 -19.40
CA LYS A 85 8.22 -12.04 -19.93
C LYS A 85 7.74 -13.02 -18.84
N GLY A 86 6.75 -13.87 -19.14
CA GLY A 86 6.39 -15.03 -18.30
C GLY A 86 5.46 -14.77 -17.13
N HIS A 87 4.66 -13.68 -17.13
CA HIS A 87 3.83 -13.34 -15.98
C HIS A 87 2.33 -13.63 -16.16
N TYR A 88 1.74 -14.04 -15.04
CA TYR A 88 0.34 -14.36 -14.78
C TYR A 88 -0.67 -13.20 -15.04
N PHE A 89 -0.17 -11.98 -15.28
CA PHE A 89 -0.97 -10.76 -15.23
C PHE A 89 -0.83 -9.94 -16.51
N GLY A 90 -1.89 -9.88 -17.31
CA GLY A 90 -1.94 -9.17 -18.59
C GLY A 90 -2.69 -7.83 -18.57
N LYS A 91 -2.91 -7.27 -19.76
CA LYS A 91 -3.59 -5.99 -20.01
C LYS A 91 -4.96 -5.87 -19.33
N ASP A 92 -5.76 -6.94 -19.35
CA ASP A 92 -7.12 -6.92 -18.79
C ASP A 92 -7.12 -6.79 -17.26
N MET A 93 -6.06 -7.25 -16.59
CA MET A 93 -5.91 -6.99 -15.16
C MET A 93 -5.64 -5.50 -14.90
N VAL A 94 -4.75 -4.87 -15.66
CA VAL A 94 -4.45 -3.43 -15.48
C VAL A 94 -5.74 -2.61 -15.60
N LYS A 95 -6.56 -2.90 -16.61
CA LYS A 95 -7.86 -2.27 -16.79
C LYS A 95 -8.79 -2.48 -15.59
N SER A 96 -9.02 -3.74 -15.18
CA SER A 96 -9.92 -4.02 -14.05
C SER A 96 -9.44 -3.43 -12.71
N GLN A 97 -8.13 -3.31 -12.50
CA GLN A 97 -7.56 -2.63 -11.33
C GLN A 97 -7.81 -1.12 -11.37
N LEU A 98 -7.64 -0.48 -12.54
CA LEU A 98 -7.90 0.95 -12.73
C LEU A 98 -9.40 1.27 -12.63
N GLU A 99 -10.27 0.41 -13.16
CA GLU A 99 -11.73 0.52 -13.00
C GLU A 99 -12.16 0.41 -11.53
N SER A 100 -11.44 -0.39 -10.75
CA SER A 100 -11.68 -0.55 -9.30
C SER A 100 -11.00 0.52 -8.44
N LEU A 101 -10.14 1.35 -9.01
CA LEU A 101 -9.33 2.33 -8.28
C LEU A 101 -10.17 3.55 -7.92
N GLU A 102 -10.34 3.76 -6.62
CA GLU A 102 -10.80 5.03 -6.07
C GLU A 102 -9.57 5.83 -5.66
N VAL A 103 -9.17 6.78 -6.51
CA VAL A 103 -8.03 7.66 -6.27
C VAL A 103 -8.18 8.31 -4.88
N PRO A 104 -7.15 8.29 -4.01
CA PRO A 104 -7.25 8.68 -2.61
C PRO A 104 -7.28 10.21 -2.41
N VAL A 105 -8.21 10.89 -3.05
CA VAL A 105 -8.36 12.35 -2.98
C VAL A 105 -8.89 12.75 -1.60
N GLY A 106 -8.18 13.66 -0.93
CA GLY A 106 -8.57 14.19 0.38
C GLY A 106 -8.30 13.27 1.57
N GLU A 107 -7.56 12.18 1.37
CA GLU A 107 -7.15 11.28 2.45
C GLU A 107 -5.79 11.74 3.03
N ARG A 108 -5.82 12.34 4.23
CA ARG A 108 -4.67 13.02 4.86
C ARG A 108 -3.49 12.11 5.21
N ASP A 109 -3.75 10.82 5.34
CA ASP A 109 -2.80 9.76 5.67
C ASP A 109 -2.21 9.09 4.40
N VAL A 110 -2.50 9.63 3.21
CA VAL A 110 -2.02 9.11 1.94
C VAL A 110 -1.05 10.09 1.29
N VAL A 111 0.13 9.60 0.93
CA VAL A 111 1.10 10.34 0.12
C VAL A 111 1.16 9.74 -1.28
N VAL A 112 1.02 10.59 -2.29
CA VAL A 112 1.06 10.18 -3.70
C VAL A 112 2.48 10.33 -4.23
N ILE A 113 3.00 9.26 -4.82
CA ILE A 113 4.28 9.25 -5.52
C ILE A 113 4.00 8.89 -6.97
N ASP A 114 4.27 9.84 -7.88
CA ASP A 114 4.30 9.54 -9.31
C ASP A 114 5.47 8.61 -9.60
N VAL A 115 5.16 7.43 -10.13
CA VAL A 115 6.14 6.41 -10.49
C VAL A 115 6.47 6.41 -11.97
N SER A 116 6.12 7.45 -12.73
CA SER A 116 6.60 7.66 -14.11
C SER A 116 8.13 7.85 -14.19
N VAL A 117 8.74 8.28 -13.09
CA VAL A 117 10.19 8.46 -12.92
C VAL A 117 10.94 7.12 -12.74
N GLY A 118 12.28 7.19 -12.73
CA GLY A 118 13.15 6.03 -12.53
C GLY A 118 12.96 5.36 -11.16
N ARG A 119 13.19 4.05 -11.08
CA ARG A 119 13.00 3.25 -9.86
C ARG A 119 13.75 3.81 -8.65
N GLU A 120 14.98 4.28 -8.85
CA GLU A 120 15.81 4.86 -7.79
C GLU A 120 15.18 6.11 -7.19
N GLU A 121 14.60 6.97 -8.03
CA GLU A 121 13.91 8.18 -7.59
C GLU A 121 12.61 7.85 -6.85
N VAL A 122 11.84 6.88 -7.33
CA VAL A 122 10.65 6.37 -6.61
C VAL A 122 11.05 5.85 -5.23
N GLN A 123 12.14 5.07 -5.15
CA GLN A 123 12.63 4.53 -3.90
C GLN A 123 13.07 5.64 -2.94
N ARG A 124 13.82 6.64 -3.43
CA ARG A 124 14.25 7.80 -2.64
C ARG A 124 13.05 8.53 -2.03
N ARG A 125 12.07 8.88 -2.87
CA ARG A 125 10.84 9.58 -2.44
C ARG A 125 10.03 8.76 -1.44
N ALA A 126 9.89 7.45 -1.66
CA ALA A 126 9.19 6.58 -0.72
C ALA A 126 9.89 6.50 0.64
N LEU A 127 11.23 6.43 0.65
CA LEU A 127 12.01 6.42 1.89
C LEU A 127 11.90 7.74 2.67
N GLU A 128 11.83 8.88 1.98
CA GLU A 128 11.60 10.19 2.60
C GLU A 128 10.25 10.22 3.32
N VAL A 129 9.19 9.80 2.64
CA VAL A 129 7.84 9.70 3.23
C VAL A 129 7.84 8.80 4.48
N VAL A 130 8.50 7.64 4.43
CA VAL A 130 8.60 6.74 5.58
C VAL A 130 9.36 7.39 6.73
N ARG A 131 10.47 8.08 6.47
CA ARG A 131 11.27 8.75 7.51
C ARG A 131 10.50 9.89 8.16
N GLU A 132 9.78 10.69 7.38
CA GLU A 132 8.93 11.77 7.87
C GLU A 132 7.81 11.23 8.76
N ALA A 133 7.10 10.19 8.29
CA ALA A 133 6.02 9.55 9.05
C ALA A 133 6.52 8.92 10.37
N MET A 134 7.74 8.39 10.38
CA MET A 134 8.40 7.85 11.57
C MET A 134 8.97 8.94 12.50
N GLY A 135 8.88 10.23 12.13
CA GLY A 135 9.42 11.34 12.92
C GLY A 135 10.96 11.43 12.95
N VAL A 136 11.65 10.68 12.07
CA VAL A 136 13.12 10.57 12.07
C VAL A 136 13.79 11.89 11.66
N GLU A 137 13.12 12.74 10.87
CA GLU A 137 13.63 14.06 10.50
C GLU A 137 13.36 15.15 11.54
N ARG A 138 12.28 15.04 12.34
CA ARG A 138 12.01 15.97 13.45
C ARG A 138 13.03 15.80 14.59
N ALA A 139 13.54 14.59 14.79
CA ALA A 139 14.53 14.29 15.82
C ALA A 139 15.95 14.80 15.52
N LYS A 140 16.24 15.25 14.27
CA LYS A 140 17.55 15.82 13.90
C LYS A 140 17.64 17.34 14.07
N LEU A 141 16.51 18.00 14.33
CA LEU A 141 16.39 19.45 14.49
C LEU A 141 16.04 19.86 15.94
N ALA A 142 16.00 18.91 16.87
CA ALA A 142 15.81 19.09 18.30
C ALA A 142 17.06 18.63 19.04
#